data_AF-A0A452RC21-F1
#
_entry.id   AF-A0A452RC21-F1
#
_cell.length_a   1.000
_cell.length_b   1.000
_cell.length_c   1.000
_cell.angle_alpha   90.00
_cell.angle_beta   90.00
_cell.angle_gamma   90.00
#
_symmetry.space_group_name_H-M   'P 1'
#
loop_
_entity.id
_entity.type
_entity.pdbx_description
1 polymer ?
#
loop_
_entity_poly.entity_id
_entity_poly.type
_entity_poly.pdbx_seq_one_letter_code
_entity_poly.pdbx_strand_id
1 'polypeptide(L)'
;MKKLKEVTDKKKTSLLKNIDEKLTEAARELGYSLEQRTMKMKQRDKKVVTKTFHGAGLVVPVDKNDVGYRELPETDANLKRICRTIVEAPSDEDRLQAFAPIQEMMTFVQFANDECDYGMGLELGMDLFCYGSHYFHKVAGQLLPLAYNLLKRNLFAEIIEDHLANRSKENIDQLAA
;
A
#
# COMPACT_ATOMS: atom_id res chain seq x y z
N MET A 1 -14.22 -15.83 -14.07
CA MET A 1 -14.44 -16.98 -14.98
C MET A 1 -13.42 -18.13 -14.89
N LYS A 2 -12.14 -17.95 -14.51
CA LYS A 2 -11.18 -19.09 -14.38
C LYS A 2 -11.59 -20.10 -13.29
N LYS A 3 -12.02 -19.66 -12.11
CA LYS A 3 -12.43 -20.55 -11.01
C LYS A 3 -13.65 -21.43 -11.29
N LEU A 4 -14.61 -20.99 -12.11
CA LEU A 4 -15.75 -21.85 -12.50
C LEU A 4 -15.30 -23.04 -13.35
N LYS A 5 -14.23 -22.86 -14.13
CA LYS A 5 -13.61 -23.92 -14.96
C LYS A 5 -12.78 -24.91 -14.12
N GLU A 6 -12.45 -24.56 -12.89
CA GLU A 6 -11.73 -25.41 -11.94
C GLU A 6 -12.69 -26.31 -11.12
N VAL A 7 -14.00 -26.04 -11.15
CA VAL A 7 -15.02 -26.84 -10.46
C VAL A 7 -15.47 -27.99 -11.37
N THR A 8 -15.25 -29.23 -10.92
CA THR A 8 -15.63 -30.44 -11.65
C THR A 8 -17.01 -30.98 -11.24
N ASP A 9 -17.50 -30.61 -10.05
CA ASP A 9 -18.81 -31.04 -9.56
C ASP A 9 -19.97 -30.32 -10.29
N LYS A 10 -20.84 -31.11 -10.90
CA LYS A 10 -21.95 -30.61 -11.73
C LYS A 10 -23.01 -29.87 -10.90
N LYS A 11 -23.31 -30.34 -9.69
CA LYS A 11 -24.32 -29.71 -8.80
C LYS A 11 -23.85 -28.34 -8.35
N LYS A 12 -22.60 -28.24 -7.89
CA LYS A 12 -21.94 -27.00 -7.51
C LYS A 12 -21.83 -26.03 -8.69
N THR A 13 -21.53 -26.54 -9.88
CA THR A 13 -21.50 -25.72 -11.10
C THR A 13 -22.87 -25.11 -11.40
N SER A 14 -23.94 -25.91 -11.30
CA SER A 14 -25.32 -25.41 -11.50
C SER A 14 -25.70 -24.35 -10.46
N LEU A 15 -25.33 -24.56 -9.19
CA LEU A 15 -25.57 -23.58 -8.13
C LEU A 15 -24.83 -22.27 -8.39
N LEU A 16 -23.54 -22.33 -8.75
CA LEU A 16 -22.74 -21.14 -9.05
C LEU A 16 -23.27 -20.37 -10.26
N LYS A 17 -23.77 -21.06 -11.29
CA LYS A 17 -24.42 -20.41 -12.43
C LYS A 17 -25.68 -19.65 -12.03
N ASN A 18 -26.53 -20.23 -11.17
CA ASN A 18 -27.71 -19.53 -10.67
C ASN A 18 -27.34 -18.27 -9.86
N ILE A 19 -26.25 -18.33 -9.08
CA ILE A 19 -25.75 -17.16 -8.34
C ILE A 19 -25.21 -16.10 -9.32
N ASP A 20 -24.45 -16.52 -10.33
CA ASP A 20 -23.90 -15.62 -11.36
C ASP A 20 -25.00 -14.88 -12.13
N GLU A 21 -26.09 -15.57 -12.49
CA GLU A 21 -27.28 -14.98 -13.10
C GLU A 21 -27.91 -13.90 -12.21
N LYS A 22 -28.17 -14.24 -10.93
CA LYS A 22 -28.75 -13.30 -9.96
C LYS A 22 -27.85 -12.09 -9.70
N LEU A 23 -26.55 -12.29 -9.60
CA LEU A 23 -25.58 -11.20 -9.45
C LEU A 23 -25.57 -10.30 -10.68
N THR A 24 -25.64 -10.88 -11.88
CA THR A 24 -25.64 -10.13 -13.14
C THR A 24 -26.92 -9.31 -13.31
N GLU A 25 -28.06 -9.88 -12.95
CA GLU A 25 -29.36 -9.18 -12.97
C GLU A 25 -29.37 -8.03 -11.97
N ALA A 26 -29.01 -8.27 -10.72
CA ALA A 26 -28.93 -7.23 -9.69
C ALA A 26 -27.96 -6.10 -10.07
N ALA A 27 -26.79 -6.44 -10.64
CA ALA A 27 -25.84 -5.43 -11.12
C ALA A 27 -26.41 -4.61 -12.28
N ARG A 28 -27.17 -5.23 -13.18
CA ARG A 28 -27.86 -4.53 -14.29
C ARG A 28 -28.92 -3.58 -13.77
N GLU A 29 -29.77 -4.04 -12.86
CA GLU A 29 -30.84 -3.22 -12.24
C GLU A 29 -30.27 -2.01 -11.49
N LEU A 30 -29.15 -2.19 -10.80
CA LEU A 30 -28.47 -1.13 -10.04
C LEU A 30 -27.52 -0.28 -10.91
N GLY A 31 -27.33 -0.63 -12.18
CA GLY A 31 -26.43 0.10 -13.09
C GLY A 31 -24.94 -0.05 -12.76
N TYR A 32 -24.53 -1.14 -12.10
CA TYR A 32 -23.13 -1.41 -11.79
C TYR A 32 -22.41 -2.10 -12.94
N SER A 33 -21.22 -1.57 -13.28
CA SER A 33 -20.33 -2.21 -14.25
C SER A 33 -19.65 -3.44 -13.63
N LEU A 34 -19.69 -4.57 -14.34
CA LEU A 34 -19.00 -5.81 -13.96
C LEU A 34 -17.61 -5.94 -14.60
N GLU A 35 -17.12 -4.88 -15.25
CA GLU A 35 -15.79 -4.85 -15.84
C GLU A 35 -14.70 -4.91 -14.77
N GLN A 36 -13.66 -5.70 -15.00
CA GLN A 36 -12.53 -5.80 -14.07
C GLN A 36 -11.82 -4.43 -13.90
N ARG A 37 -11.79 -3.60 -14.94
CA ARG A 37 -11.24 -2.24 -14.93
C ARG A 37 -12.19 -1.25 -15.59
N THR A 38 -12.92 -0.50 -14.77
CA THR A 38 -13.85 0.52 -15.23
C THR A 38 -13.16 1.76 -15.79
N MET A 39 -13.90 2.63 -16.48
CA MET A 39 -13.37 3.91 -16.97
C MET A 39 -12.88 4.82 -15.85
N LYS A 40 -13.57 4.84 -14.70
CA LYS A 40 -13.14 5.62 -13.51
C LYS A 40 -11.81 5.11 -12.96
N MET A 41 -11.58 3.79 -12.95
CA MET A 41 -10.29 3.21 -12.56
C MET A 41 -9.16 3.64 -13.51
N LYS A 42 -9.39 3.57 -14.82
CA LYS A 42 -8.40 4.04 -15.83
C LYS A 42 -8.12 5.54 -15.71
N GLN A 43 -9.13 6.36 -15.38
CA GLN A 43 -8.95 7.79 -15.12
C GLN A 43 -8.16 8.04 -13.84
N ARG A 44 -8.38 7.23 -12.80
CA ARG A 44 -7.60 7.28 -11.56
C ARG A 44 -6.14 6.86 -11.81
N ASP A 45 -5.89 5.85 -12.65
CA ASP A 45 -4.53 5.41 -13.00
C ASP A 45 -3.69 6.53 -13.62
N LYS A 46 -4.32 7.49 -14.32
CA LYS A 46 -3.63 8.69 -14.84
C LYS A 46 -3.18 9.68 -13.76
N LYS A 47 -3.73 9.58 -12.55
CA LYS A 47 -3.40 10.43 -11.39
C LYS A 47 -2.46 9.73 -10.41
N VAL A 48 -2.04 8.51 -10.74
CA VAL A 48 -1.11 7.74 -9.89
C VAL A 48 0.28 8.30 -10.08
N VAL A 49 0.91 8.74 -8.98
CA VAL A 49 2.26 9.32 -8.99
C VAL A 49 3.36 8.27 -8.86
N THR A 50 3.09 7.19 -8.13
CA THR A 50 3.96 6.00 -8.00
C THR A 50 3.11 4.76 -7.75
N LYS A 51 3.64 3.58 -8.06
CA LYS A 51 2.94 2.29 -7.86
C LYS A 51 3.12 1.71 -6.47
N THR A 52 4.22 2.04 -5.77
CA THR A 52 4.71 1.37 -4.56
C THR A 52 4.85 -0.15 -4.73
N PHE A 53 5.32 -0.84 -3.69
CA PHE A 53 5.52 -2.29 -3.72
C PHE A 53 4.21 -3.09 -3.87
N HIS A 54 3.08 -2.56 -3.41
CA HIS A 54 1.78 -3.24 -3.54
C HIS A 54 1.14 -3.05 -4.93
N GLY A 55 1.66 -2.16 -5.77
CA GLY A 55 1.26 -2.00 -7.17
C GLY A 55 -0.12 -1.34 -7.40
N ALA A 56 -0.83 -1.00 -6.33
CA ALA A 56 -2.12 -0.30 -6.40
C ALA A 56 -1.93 1.21 -6.64
N GLY A 57 -0.74 1.75 -6.35
CA GLY A 57 -0.35 3.13 -6.59
C GLY A 57 -0.95 4.18 -5.67
N LEU A 58 -0.23 5.29 -5.54
CA LEU A 58 -0.58 6.44 -4.71
C LEU A 58 -1.15 7.58 -5.55
N VAL A 59 -2.13 8.28 -4.98
CA VAL A 59 -2.67 9.53 -5.51
C VAL A 59 -2.52 10.57 -4.41
N VAL A 60 -1.79 11.64 -4.70
CA VAL A 60 -1.65 12.82 -3.82
C VAL A 60 -2.00 14.07 -4.63
N PRO A 61 -2.36 15.19 -4.00
CA PRO A 61 -2.49 16.46 -4.70
C PRO A 61 -1.14 16.84 -5.28
N VAL A 62 -1.09 17.14 -6.58
CA VAL A 62 0.06 17.72 -7.27
C VAL A 62 -0.42 19.00 -7.93
N ASP A 63 0.24 20.11 -7.65
CA ASP A 63 -0.13 21.41 -8.19
C ASP A 63 0.41 21.61 -9.62
N LYS A 64 0.18 22.80 -10.19
CA LYS A 64 0.62 23.13 -11.55
C LYS A 64 2.14 23.28 -11.72
N ASN A 65 2.88 23.33 -10.62
CA ASN A 65 4.34 23.47 -10.57
C ASN A 65 4.99 22.13 -10.18
N ASP A 66 4.24 21.02 -10.26
CA ASP A 66 4.62 19.67 -9.85
C ASP A 66 4.94 19.51 -8.35
N VAL A 67 4.43 20.41 -7.49
CA VAL A 67 4.57 20.30 -6.03
C VAL A 67 3.48 19.40 -5.46
N GLY A 68 3.90 18.40 -4.70
CA GLY A 68 3.09 17.41 -3.98
C GLY A 68 3.73 16.01 -3.93
N TYR A 69 4.63 15.71 -4.85
CA TYR A 69 5.34 14.43 -4.94
C TYR A 69 6.70 14.59 -5.64
N ARG A 70 7.72 13.95 -5.07
CA ARG A 70 9.00 13.66 -5.73
C ARG A 70 9.39 12.21 -5.50
N GLU A 71 10.15 11.65 -6.43
CA GLU A 71 10.58 10.25 -6.39
C GLU A 71 11.61 10.00 -5.28
N LEU A 72 11.66 8.77 -4.79
CA LEU A 72 12.76 8.29 -3.94
C LEU A 72 14.09 8.34 -4.72
N PRO A 73 15.23 8.54 -4.03
CA PRO A 73 16.55 8.47 -4.68
C PRO A 73 16.90 7.03 -5.12
N GLU A 74 16.05 6.05 -4.81
CA GLU A 74 16.26 4.64 -5.06
C GLU A 74 15.12 4.05 -5.87
N THR A 75 15.46 3.16 -6.81
CA THR A 75 14.45 2.36 -7.52
C THR A 75 13.82 1.32 -6.61
N ASP A 76 12.59 0.86 -6.90
CA ASP A 76 11.94 -0.22 -6.16
C ASP A 76 12.82 -1.47 -6.00
N ALA A 77 13.57 -1.81 -7.06
CA ALA A 77 14.43 -2.98 -7.05
C ALA A 77 15.61 -2.81 -6.09
N ASN A 78 16.18 -1.60 -6.02
CA ASN A 78 17.27 -1.33 -5.08
C ASN A 78 16.76 -1.16 -3.65
N LEU A 79 15.63 -0.49 -3.44
CA LEU A 79 15.00 -0.40 -2.12
C LEU A 79 14.67 -1.79 -1.55
N LYS A 80 14.17 -2.73 -2.37
CA LYS A 80 13.99 -4.13 -1.96
C LYS A 80 15.30 -4.82 -1.58
N ARG A 81 16.42 -4.49 -2.23
CA ARG A 81 17.75 -5.03 -1.87
C ARG A 81 18.23 -4.45 -0.54
N ILE A 82 18.10 -3.15 -0.34
CA ILE A 82 18.42 -2.47 0.93
C ILE A 82 17.62 -3.12 2.08
N CYS A 83 16.30 -3.25 1.90
CA CYS A 83 15.44 -3.89 2.90
C CYS A 83 15.86 -5.34 3.19
N ARG A 84 16.27 -6.09 2.16
CA ARG A 84 16.78 -7.46 2.34
C ARG A 84 18.05 -7.48 3.17
N THR A 85 19.03 -6.65 2.85
CA THR A 85 20.30 -6.56 3.58
C THR A 85 20.07 -6.25 5.06
N ILE A 86 19.12 -5.35 5.39
CA ILE A 86 18.76 -5.03 6.78
C ILE A 86 18.15 -6.24 7.51
N VAL A 87 17.22 -6.95 6.86
CA VAL A 87 16.52 -8.08 7.47
C VAL A 87 17.43 -9.29 7.64
N GLU A 88 18.34 -9.53 6.69
CA GLU A 88 19.27 -10.67 6.68
C GLU A 88 20.58 -10.39 7.44
N ALA A 89 20.79 -9.18 7.96
CA ALA A 89 21.99 -8.83 8.72
C ALA A 89 22.22 -9.79 9.91
N PRO A 90 23.45 -10.29 10.13
CA PRO A 90 23.72 -11.34 11.11
C PRO A 90 23.77 -10.83 12.55
N SER A 91 23.93 -9.53 12.77
CA SER A 91 23.93 -8.90 14.09
C SER A 91 23.18 -7.56 14.09
N ASP A 92 22.86 -7.04 15.27
CA ASP A 92 22.26 -5.71 15.41
C ASP A 92 23.23 -4.58 15.00
N GLU A 93 24.53 -4.78 15.17
CA GLU A 93 25.56 -3.83 14.74
C GLU A 93 25.61 -3.74 13.20
N ASP A 94 25.66 -4.89 12.52
CA ASP A 94 25.61 -4.94 11.05
C ASP A 94 24.29 -4.37 10.52
N ARG A 95 23.19 -4.63 11.23
CA ARG A 95 21.88 -4.09 10.88
C ARG A 95 21.85 -2.57 11.01
N LEU A 96 22.41 -2.02 12.07
CA LEU A 96 22.50 -0.58 12.28
C LEU A 96 23.27 0.10 11.14
N GLN A 97 24.37 -0.49 10.70
CA GLN A 97 25.12 -0.01 9.54
C GLN A 97 24.31 -0.13 8.24
N ALA A 98 23.62 -1.26 8.04
CA ALA A 98 22.75 -1.48 6.88
C ALA A 98 21.54 -0.53 6.83
N PHE A 99 21.15 0.09 7.96
CA PHE A 99 20.09 1.09 8.01
C PHE A 99 20.50 2.47 7.48
N ALA A 100 21.80 2.74 7.26
CA ALA A 100 22.27 4.07 6.83
C ALA A 100 21.55 4.63 5.58
N PRO A 101 21.29 3.85 4.51
CA PRO A 101 20.54 4.34 3.35
C PRO A 101 19.08 4.72 3.67
N ILE A 102 18.44 4.01 4.60
CA ILE A 102 17.08 4.35 5.05
C ILE A 102 17.09 5.68 5.82
N GLN A 103 18.10 5.90 6.68
CA GLN A 103 18.24 7.17 7.43
C GLN A 103 18.49 8.36 6.50
N GLU A 104 19.29 8.17 5.45
CA GLU A 104 19.51 9.18 4.42
C GLU A 104 18.21 9.50 3.66
N MET A 105 17.47 8.49 3.21
CA MET A 105 16.16 8.69 2.58
C MET A 105 15.16 9.37 3.51
N MET A 106 15.15 9.05 4.81
CA MET A 106 14.31 9.75 5.78
C MET A 106 14.67 11.24 5.89
N THR A 107 15.95 11.58 5.78
CA THR A 107 16.40 12.98 5.77
C THR A 107 15.91 13.71 4.53
N PHE A 108 15.99 13.09 3.36
CA PHE A 108 15.40 13.65 2.13
C PHE A 108 13.89 13.80 2.21
N VAL A 109 13.20 12.86 2.86
CA VAL A 109 11.76 12.98 3.12
C VAL A 109 11.44 14.21 3.99
N GLN A 110 12.28 14.56 4.97
CA GLN A 110 12.05 15.79 5.75
C GLN A 110 12.16 17.04 4.85
N PHE A 111 13.19 17.12 4.00
CA PHE A 111 13.29 18.22 3.02
C PHE A 111 12.09 18.24 2.07
N ALA A 112 11.63 17.09 1.60
CA ALA A 112 10.44 16.99 0.77
C ALA A 112 9.18 17.49 1.50
N ASN A 113 9.02 17.15 2.79
CA ASN A 113 7.90 17.63 3.60
C ASN A 113 7.93 19.15 3.78
N ASP A 114 9.10 19.75 4.05
CA ASP A 114 9.25 21.20 4.16
C ASP A 114 8.89 21.91 2.85
N GLU A 115 9.15 21.25 1.71
CA GLU A 115 8.84 21.71 0.35
C GLU A 115 7.46 21.23 -0.15
N CYS A 116 6.60 20.73 0.74
CA CYS A 116 5.23 20.26 0.47
C CYS A 116 5.10 19.01 -0.42
N ASP A 117 6.18 18.29 -0.69
CA ASP A 117 6.21 17.01 -1.43
C ASP A 117 5.92 15.80 -0.52
N TYR A 118 4.79 15.86 0.17
CA TYR A 118 4.37 14.86 1.16
C TYR A 118 4.23 13.43 0.60
N GLY A 119 4.06 13.31 -0.72
CA GLY A 119 3.97 12.02 -1.40
C GLY A 119 5.22 11.15 -1.26
N MET A 120 6.41 11.74 -1.14
CA MET A 120 7.68 10.99 -1.01
C MET A 120 7.73 10.20 0.31
N GLY A 121 7.36 10.84 1.42
CA GLY A 121 7.30 10.19 2.73
C GLY A 121 6.23 9.10 2.80
N LEU A 122 5.09 9.34 2.12
CA LEU A 122 4.03 8.33 2.00
C LEU A 122 4.50 7.09 1.23
N GLU A 123 5.25 7.27 0.13
CA GLU A 123 5.81 6.17 -0.65
C GLU A 123 6.81 5.35 0.15
N LEU A 124 7.85 5.98 0.71
CA LEU A 124 8.88 5.28 1.48
C LEU A 124 8.27 4.49 2.65
N GLY A 125 7.38 5.13 3.41
CA GLY A 125 6.69 4.48 4.51
C GLY A 125 5.86 3.27 4.05
N MET A 126 5.17 3.40 2.91
CA MET A 126 4.31 2.34 2.36
C MET A 126 5.14 1.16 1.84
N ASP A 127 6.27 1.41 1.20
CA ASP A 127 7.17 0.37 0.71
C ASP A 127 7.80 -0.43 1.86
N LEU A 128 8.23 0.25 2.91
CA LEU A 128 8.71 -0.38 4.15
C LEU A 128 7.60 -1.20 4.84
N PHE A 129 6.38 -0.67 4.90
CA PHE A 129 5.22 -1.40 5.41
C PHE A 129 4.93 -2.66 4.59
N CYS A 130 4.98 -2.56 3.25
CA CYS A 130 4.75 -3.67 2.33
C CYS A 130 5.84 -4.73 2.37
N TYR A 131 7.08 -4.33 2.67
CA TYR A 131 8.17 -5.28 2.87
C TYR A 131 7.87 -6.22 4.06
N GLY A 132 7.19 -5.72 5.09
CA GLY A 132 6.53 -6.56 6.10
C GLY A 132 7.41 -7.03 7.25
N SER A 133 8.64 -6.54 7.36
CA SER A 133 9.53 -6.86 8.49
C SER A 133 9.30 -5.95 9.69
N HIS A 134 9.32 -6.53 10.89
CA HIS A 134 9.15 -5.80 12.16
C HIS A 134 10.24 -4.75 12.40
N TYR A 135 11.44 -4.95 11.84
CA TYR A 135 12.53 -3.96 11.91
C TYR A 135 12.15 -2.60 11.31
N PHE A 136 11.16 -2.56 10.42
CA PHE A 136 10.71 -1.32 9.78
C PHE A 136 9.51 -0.67 10.47
N HIS A 137 8.88 -1.30 11.47
CA HIS A 137 7.67 -0.77 12.10
C HIS A 137 7.88 0.62 12.69
N LYS A 138 9.02 0.84 13.35
CA LYS A 138 9.35 2.15 13.94
C LYS A 138 9.48 3.24 12.88
N VAL A 139 10.20 2.97 11.79
CA VAL A 139 10.42 3.94 10.70
C VAL A 139 9.12 4.19 9.93
N ALA A 140 8.37 3.14 9.60
CA ALA A 140 7.06 3.27 8.96
C ALA A 140 6.08 4.07 9.85
N GLY A 141 6.12 3.88 11.17
CA GLY A 141 5.33 4.63 12.14
C GLY A 141 5.76 6.09 12.32
N GLN A 142 6.97 6.47 11.90
CA GLN A 142 7.38 7.88 11.84
C GLN A 142 6.95 8.54 10.53
N LEU A 143 6.97 7.79 9.42
CA LEU A 143 6.69 8.30 8.08
C LEU A 143 5.19 8.36 7.76
N LEU A 144 4.48 7.25 7.93
CA LEU A 144 3.11 7.10 7.45
C LEU A 144 2.10 8.00 8.20
N PRO A 145 2.06 8.04 9.55
CA PRO A 145 1.14 8.92 10.25
C PRO A 145 1.38 10.40 9.90
N LEU A 146 2.64 10.83 9.87
CA LEU A 146 3.00 12.20 9.50
C LEU A 146 2.55 12.53 8.07
N ALA A 147 2.88 11.68 7.09
CA ALA A 147 2.49 11.90 5.71
C ALA A 147 0.97 11.95 5.53
N TYR A 148 0.22 11.06 6.21
CA TYR A 148 -1.24 11.11 6.20
C TYR A 148 -1.79 12.39 6.81
N ASN A 149 -1.25 12.85 7.94
CA ASN A 149 -1.67 14.10 8.58
C ASN A 149 -1.38 15.33 7.69
N LEU A 150 -0.20 15.41 7.07
CA LEU A 150 0.16 16.48 6.13
C LEU A 150 -0.77 16.49 4.89
N LEU A 151 -1.17 15.29 4.44
CA LEU A 151 -2.17 15.12 3.36
C LEU A 151 -3.63 15.29 3.81
N LYS A 152 -3.87 15.63 5.08
CA LYS A 152 -5.21 15.77 5.70
C LYS A 152 -6.05 14.49 5.62
N ARG A 153 -5.41 13.34 5.87
CA ARG A 153 -5.98 11.98 5.85
C ARG A 153 -5.89 11.33 7.24
N ASN A 154 -6.28 12.07 8.28
CA ASN A 154 -6.04 11.72 9.69
C ASN A 154 -6.52 10.30 10.07
N LEU A 155 -7.68 9.87 9.55
CA LEU A 155 -8.19 8.50 9.78
C LEU A 155 -7.18 7.42 9.34
N PHE A 156 -6.43 7.64 8.26
CA PHE A 156 -5.39 6.70 7.82
C PHE A 156 -4.15 6.74 8.71
N ALA A 157 -3.86 7.87 9.37
CA ALA A 157 -2.83 7.95 10.39
C ALA A 157 -3.21 7.09 11.61
N GLU A 158 -4.44 7.22 12.11
CA GLU A 158 -4.95 6.39 13.22
C GLU A 158 -4.91 4.89 12.87
N ILE A 159 -5.43 4.51 11.69
CA ILE A 159 -5.42 3.11 11.24
C ILE A 159 -4.00 2.54 11.18
N ILE A 160 -3.03 3.29 10.66
CA ILE A 160 -1.67 2.75 10.53
C ILE A 160 -0.93 2.69 11.87
N GLU A 161 -1.19 3.61 12.79
CA GLU A 161 -0.67 3.57 14.16
C GLU A 161 -1.17 2.32 14.89
N ASP A 162 -2.48 2.11 14.92
CA ASP A 162 -3.10 0.94 15.55
C ASP A 162 -2.63 -0.37 14.91
N HIS A 163 -2.56 -0.41 13.57
CA HIS A 163 -2.15 -1.60 12.84
C HIS A 163 -0.66 -1.92 13.06
N LEU A 164 0.23 -0.93 13.10
CA LEU A 164 1.65 -1.17 13.38
C LEU A 164 1.89 -1.61 14.83
N ALA A 165 1.09 -1.10 15.78
CA ALA A 165 1.14 -1.52 17.18
C ALA A 165 0.67 -2.97 17.36
N ASN A 166 -0.35 -3.39 16.61
CA ASN A 166 -0.97 -4.72 16.72
C ASN A 166 -1.04 -5.46 15.37
N ARG A 167 0.10 -5.62 14.70
CA ARG A 167 0.20 -6.27 13.38
C ARG A 167 0.13 -7.80 13.44
N SER A 168 -1.02 -8.32 13.85
CA SER A 168 -1.25 -9.76 13.99
C SER A 168 -1.55 -10.47 12.65
N LYS A 169 -1.23 -11.76 12.59
CA LYS A 169 -1.70 -12.66 11.51
C LYS A 169 -3.11 -13.20 11.79
N GLU A 170 -3.56 -13.14 13.03
CA GLU A 170 -4.91 -13.46 13.50
C GLU A 170 -5.62 -12.17 13.87
N ASN A 171 -6.63 -11.79 13.10
CA ASN A 171 -7.20 -10.44 13.10
C ASN A 171 -8.74 -10.44 13.18
N ILE A 172 -9.32 -11.47 13.80
CA ILE A 172 -10.75 -11.51 14.12
C ILE A 172 -10.94 -11.01 15.55
N ASP A 173 -11.28 -9.74 15.70
CA ASP A 173 -11.42 -9.10 17.03
C ASP A 173 -12.54 -9.72 17.88
N GLN A 174 -13.54 -10.36 17.26
CA GLN A 174 -14.65 -11.03 17.97
C GLN A 174 -14.19 -12.20 18.87
N LEU A 175 -12.93 -12.61 18.77
CA LEU A 175 -12.33 -13.67 19.59
C LEU A 175 -11.37 -13.15 20.67
N ALA A 176 -11.04 -11.85 20.65
CA ALA A 176 -10.20 -11.20 21.65
C ALA A 176 -11.09 -10.72 22.81
N ALA A 177 -11.39 -11.64 23.73
CA ALA A 177 -12.06 -11.35 25.01
C ALA A 177 -11.05 -10.98 26.09
#